data_AF-A0A3S5B6A2-F1
#
_entry.id   AF-A0A3S5B6A2-F1
#
_cell.length_a   1.000
_cell.length_b   1.000
_cell.length_c   1.000
_cell.angle_alpha   90.00
_cell.angle_beta   90.00
_cell.angle_gamma   90.00
#
_symmetry.space_group_name_H-M   'P 1'
#
loop_
_entity.id
_entity.type
_entity.pdbx_description
1 polymer ?
#
loop_
_entity_poly.entity_id
_entity_poly.type
_entity_poly.pdbx_seq_one_letter_code
_entity_poly.pdbx_strand_id
1 'polypeptide(L)'
;MRSALADLEKKAKSNAAKIVSDIFSKPEQLDKIDIIRSRFVSQKTATEAQLKMAIHSQLDGVKLGLAKLDDGLEESKKCTIRFSDLEHSLSQLGGLSSSLLELKNLSKKYKQLAAAMENMSYLVKVPEAMEQAKSLIESKQLLEAHKIIQEVEGVRDELMSEVHKQQAISDLETLRTFFIGIEELNKSMASEMMIFGSRLSSAVVTQGVLTANCVRIIDREERILASSMDKEDDKNRLVRHNEMIRQCALEDLKIAKKAIAGG
;
A
#
# COMPACT_ATOMS: atom_id res chain seq x y z
N MET A 1 -57.72 -45.13 8.83
CA MET A 1 -57.12 -45.65 10.09
C MET A 1 -58.03 -46.67 10.80
N ARG A 2 -59.32 -46.38 11.05
CA ARG A 2 -60.25 -47.33 11.72
C ARG A 2 -60.47 -48.66 10.96
N SER A 3 -60.62 -48.63 9.63
CA SER A 3 -60.76 -49.84 8.80
C SER A 3 -59.55 -50.77 8.90
N ALA A 4 -58.34 -50.22 8.82
CA ALA A 4 -57.09 -50.99 8.89
C ALA A 4 -56.87 -51.64 10.26
N LEU A 5 -57.26 -50.96 11.35
CA LEU A 5 -57.18 -51.52 12.70
C LEU A 5 -58.10 -52.73 12.86
N ALA A 6 -59.32 -52.66 12.30
CA ALA A 6 -60.26 -53.77 12.33
C ALA A 6 -59.76 -54.99 11.54
N ASP A 7 -59.12 -54.78 10.39
CA ASP A 7 -58.54 -55.85 9.58
C ASP A 7 -57.33 -56.51 10.28
N LEU A 8 -56.47 -55.71 10.91
CA LEU A 8 -55.36 -56.18 11.74
C LEU A 8 -55.85 -56.97 12.96
N GLU A 9 -56.93 -56.51 13.61
CA GLU A 9 -57.54 -57.22 14.74
C GLU A 9 -58.12 -58.57 14.31
N LYS A 10 -58.81 -58.62 13.18
CA LYS A 10 -59.34 -59.86 12.61
C LYS A 10 -58.22 -60.85 12.28
N LYS A 11 -57.13 -60.37 11.68
CA LYS A 11 -55.95 -61.19 11.36
C LYS A 11 -55.22 -61.67 12.62
N ALA A 12 -55.12 -60.81 13.64
CA ALA A 12 -54.55 -61.16 14.94
C ALA A 12 -55.37 -62.23 15.67
N LYS A 13 -56.70 -62.09 15.67
CA LYS A 13 -57.64 -63.09 16.23
C LYS A 13 -57.53 -64.43 15.52
N SER A 14 -57.49 -64.44 14.19
CA SER A 14 -57.32 -65.67 13.40
C SER A 14 -55.96 -66.35 13.67
N ASN A 15 -54.88 -65.58 13.75
CA ASN A 15 -53.56 -66.12 14.07
C ASN A 15 -53.49 -66.63 15.52
N ALA A 16 -54.07 -65.91 16.48
CA ALA A 16 -54.12 -66.35 17.87
C ALA A 16 -54.88 -67.68 17.99
N ALA A 17 -55.99 -67.85 17.28
CA ALA A 17 -56.74 -69.11 17.26
C ALA A 17 -55.90 -70.27 16.69
N LYS A 18 -55.14 -70.04 15.61
CA LYS A 18 -54.20 -71.04 15.06
C LYS A 18 -53.11 -71.40 16.06
N ILE A 19 -52.47 -70.41 16.68
CA ILE A 19 -51.41 -70.63 17.68
C ILE A 19 -51.92 -71.43 18.87
N VAL A 20 -53.12 -71.12 19.36
CA VAL A 20 -53.75 -71.88 20.46
C VAL A 20 -54.05 -73.32 20.03
N SER A 21 -54.58 -73.52 18.83
CA SER A 21 -54.82 -74.85 18.26
C SER A 21 -53.53 -75.68 18.13
N ASP A 22 -52.44 -75.06 17.70
CA ASP A 22 -51.14 -75.70 17.52
C ASP A 22 -50.48 -76.05 18.87
N ILE A 23 -50.66 -75.20 19.89
CA ILE A 23 -50.11 -75.42 21.24
C ILE A 23 -50.84 -76.55 21.99
N PHE A 24 -52.15 -76.73 21.74
CA PHE A 24 -53.00 -77.72 22.42
C PHE A 24 -53.47 -78.84 21.46
N SER A 25 -52.57 -79.35 20.62
CA SER A 25 -52.87 -80.43 19.68
C SER A 25 -53.01 -81.83 20.34
N LYS A 26 -52.51 -82.01 21.58
CA LYS A 26 -52.64 -83.26 22.36
C LYS A 26 -53.12 -82.99 23.80
N PRO A 27 -53.91 -83.89 24.42
CA PRO A 27 -54.43 -83.71 25.79
C PRO A 27 -53.34 -83.53 26.87
N GLU A 28 -52.20 -84.20 26.72
CA GLU A 28 -51.03 -84.13 27.64
C GLU A 28 -50.41 -82.72 27.72
N GLN A 29 -50.71 -81.82 26.78
CA GLN A 29 -50.17 -80.45 26.76
C GLN A 29 -50.92 -79.50 27.69
N LEU A 30 -52.12 -79.87 28.16
CA LEU A 30 -52.92 -79.10 29.13
C LEU A 30 -52.25 -79.02 30.51
N ASP A 31 -51.43 -80.00 30.88
CA ASP A 31 -50.70 -80.01 32.17
C ASP A 31 -49.71 -78.85 32.30
N LYS A 32 -49.31 -78.23 31.17
CA LYS A 32 -48.35 -77.10 31.12
C LYS A 32 -49.03 -75.74 30.96
N ILE A 33 -50.35 -75.67 31.12
CA ILE A 33 -51.14 -74.45 30.86
C ILE A 33 -50.67 -73.25 31.69
N ASP A 34 -50.29 -73.44 32.95
CA ASP A 34 -49.84 -72.36 33.83
C ASP A 34 -48.51 -71.76 33.39
N ILE A 35 -47.59 -72.60 32.90
CA ILE A 35 -46.30 -72.17 32.34
C ILE A 35 -46.53 -71.37 31.05
N ILE A 36 -47.41 -71.86 30.17
CA ILE A 36 -47.76 -71.20 28.91
C ILE A 36 -48.44 -69.86 29.19
N ARG A 37 -49.39 -69.81 30.13
CA ARG A 37 -50.08 -68.58 30.56
C ARG A 37 -49.09 -67.56 31.12
N SER A 38 -48.19 -67.98 32.01
CA SER A 38 -47.15 -67.11 32.58
C SER A 38 -46.24 -66.51 31.49
N ARG A 39 -45.87 -67.32 30.48
CA ARG A 39 -45.11 -66.85 29.32
C ARG A 39 -45.88 -65.82 28.49
N PHE A 40 -47.16 -66.06 28.21
CA PHE A 40 -48.00 -65.09 27.47
C PHE A 40 -48.17 -63.77 28.24
N VAL A 41 -48.40 -63.83 29.55
CA VAL A 41 -48.49 -62.63 30.39
C VAL A 41 -47.17 -61.87 30.37
N SER A 42 -46.04 -62.55 30.56
CA SER A 42 -44.71 -61.93 30.52
C SER A 42 -44.41 -61.30 29.16
N GLN A 43 -44.76 -61.98 28.07
CA GLN A 43 -44.59 -61.45 26.71
C GLN A 43 -45.48 -60.23 26.47
N LYS A 44 -46.74 -60.26 26.92
CA LYS A 44 -47.66 -59.11 26.85
C LYS A 44 -47.10 -57.91 27.63
N THR A 45 -46.64 -58.13 28.86
CA THR A 45 -46.05 -57.05 29.67
C THR A 45 -44.79 -56.47 29.02
N ALA A 46 -43.94 -57.32 28.43
CA ALA A 46 -42.76 -56.86 27.70
C ALA A 46 -43.12 -56.05 26.45
N THR A 47 -44.09 -56.49 25.65
CA THR A 47 -44.53 -55.73 24.46
C THR A 47 -45.23 -54.43 24.83
N GLU A 48 -46.02 -54.41 25.91
CA GLU A 48 -46.64 -53.18 26.44
C GLU A 48 -45.58 -52.19 26.92
N ALA A 49 -44.54 -52.64 27.61
CA ALA A 49 -43.43 -51.80 28.03
C ALA A 49 -42.65 -51.23 26.82
N GLN A 50 -42.33 -52.07 25.84
CA GLN A 50 -41.68 -51.65 24.60
C GLN A 50 -42.50 -50.62 23.83
N LEU A 51 -43.82 -50.85 23.70
CA LEU A 51 -44.72 -49.92 23.02
C LEU A 51 -44.80 -48.58 23.76
N LYS A 52 -44.89 -48.59 25.10
CA LYS A 52 -44.84 -47.37 25.91
C LYS A 52 -43.55 -46.60 25.69
N MET A 53 -42.40 -47.27 25.74
CA MET A 53 -41.10 -46.63 25.50
C MET A 53 -41.00 -46.05 24.08
N ALA A 54 -41.44 -46.79 23.07
CA ALA A 54 -41.44 -46.33 21.68
C ALA A 54 -42.34 -45.10 21.47
N ILE A 55 -43.55 -45.12 22.04
CA ILE A 55 -44.48 -43.98 21.97
C ILE A 55 -43.90 -42.75 22.68
N HIS A 56 -43.32 -42.92 23.87
CA HIS A 56 -42.71 -41.80 24.59
C HIS A 56 -41.52 -41.23 23.81
N SER A 57 -40.64 -42.09 23.29
CA SER A 57 -39.50 -41.66 22.47
C SER A 57 -39.94 -40.92 21.20
N GLN A 58 -40.97 -41.40 20.49
CA GLN A 58 -41.51 -40.69 19.34
C GLN A 58 -42.15 -39.37 19.72
N LEU A 59 -42.92 -39.33 20.82
CA LEU A 59 -43.55 -38.11 21.30
C LEU A 59 -42.51 -37.06 21.70
N ASP A 60 -41.44 -37.46 22.38
CA ASP A 60 -40.34 -36.58 22.75
C ASP A 60 -39.57 -36.08 21.52
N GLY A 61 -39.37 -36.96 20.53
CA GLY A 61 -38.80 -36.57 19.23
C GLY A 61 -39.65 -35.54 18.49
N VAL A 62 -40.98 -35.71 18.48
CA VAL A 62 -41.92 -34.75 17.87
C VAL A 62 -41.93 -33.42 18.62
N LYS A 63 -41.95 -33.45 19.96
CA LYS A 63 -41.88 -32.22 20.78
C LYS A 63 -40.59 -31.44 20.52
N LEU A 64 -39.45 -32.14 20.51
CA LEU A 64 -38.16 -31.52 20.21
C LEU A 64 -38.12 -30.97 18.78
N GLY A 65 -38.67 -31.70 17.82
CA GLY A 65 -38.78 -31.25 16.43
C GLY A 65 -39.61 -29.97 16.30
N LEU A 66 -40.75 -29.91 17.00
CA LEU A 66 -41.64 -28.75 17.00
C LEU A 66 -40.96 -27.53 17.64
N ALA A 67 -40.30 -27.71 18.78
CA ALA A 67 -39.53 -26.63 19.42
C ALA A 67 -38.44 -26.07 18.47
N LYS A 68 -37.70 -26.93 17.78
CA LYS A 68 -36.69 -26.51 16.80
C LYS A 68 -37.29 -25.76 15.60
N LEU A 69 -38.50 -26.14 15.17
CA LEU A 69 -39.20 -25.44 14.10
C LEU A 69 -39.67 -24.06 14.56
N ASP A 70 -40.16 -23.94 15.79
CA ASP A 70 -40.53 -22.65 16.38
C ASP A 70 -39.31 -21.73 16.52
N ASP A 71 -38.19 -22.25 17.03
CA ASP A 71 -36.92 -21.51 17.12
C ASP A 71 -36.45 -21.04 15.73
N GLY A 72 -36.50 -21.93 14.73
CA GLY A 72 -36.13 -21.60 13.35
C GLY A 72 -37.04 -20.54 12.72
N LEU A 73 -38.34 -20.57 13.04
CA LEU A 73 -39.30 -19.58 12.57
C LEU A 73 -39.08 -18.23 13.25
N GLU A 74 -38.73 -18.20 14.53
CA GLU A 74 -38.36 -16.97 15.24
C GLU A 74 -37.08 -16.36 14.65
N GLU A 75 -36.05 -17.16 14.40
CA GLU A 75 -34.80 -16.68 13.80
C GLU A 75 -35.02 -16.17 12.37
N SER A 76 -35.87 -16.84 11.58
CA SER A 76 -36.24 -16.35 10.24
C SER A 76 -36.92 -14.97 10.33
N LYS A 77 -37.81 -14.75 11.28
CA LYS A 77 -38.46 -13.44 11.49
C LYS A 77 -37.45 -12.37 11.88
N LYS A 78 -36.52 -12.68 12.79
CA LYS A 78 -35.43 -11.77 13.18
C LYS A 78 -34.56 -11.42 11.97
N CYS A 79 -34.27 -12.39 11.11
CA CYS A 79 -33.52 -12.18 9.89
C CYS A 79 -34.24 -11.22 8.94
N THR A 80 -35.55 -11.40 8.73
CA THR A 80 -36.37 -10.48 7.91
C THR A 80 -36.34 -9.04 8.44
N ILE A 81 -36.44 -8.85 9.76
CA ILE A 81 -36.34 -7.52 10.38
C ILE A 81 -34.97 -6.90 10.11
N ARG A 82 -33.88 -7.65 10.37
CA ARG A 82 -32.51 -7.18 10.11
C ARG A 82 -32.29 -6.82 8.64
N PHE A 83 -32.87 -7.59 7.71
CA PHE A 83 -32.81 -7.27 6.28
C PHE A 83 -33.52 -5.95 5.96
N SER A 84 -34.70 -5.71 6.54
CA SER A 84 -35.41 -4.43 6.40
C SER A 84 -34.60 -3.25 6.96
N ASP A 85 -33.94 -3.43 8.11
CA ASP A 85 -33.09 -2.40 8.72
C ASP A 85 -31.86 -2.09 7.85
N LEU A 86 -31.25 -3.13 7.27
CA LEU A 86 -30.15 -2.99 6.32
C LEU A 86 -30.58 -2.30 5.04
N GLU A 87 -31.73 -2.68 4.47
CA GLU A 87 -32.28 -2.05 3.28
C GLU A 87 -32.57 -0.56 3.52
N HIS A 88 -33.15 -0.22 4.68
CA HIS A 88 -33.36 1.16 5.09
C HIS A 88 -32.02 1.91 5.22
N SER A 89 -31.01 1.35 5.89
CA SER A 89 -29.70 1.98 6.06
C SER A 89 -28.97 2.20 4.73
N LEU A 90 -29.08 1.24 3.80
CA LEU A 90 -28.54 1.35 2.45
C LEU A 90 -29.29 2.41 1.62
N SER A 91 -30.61 2.52 1.79
CA SER A 91 -31.39 3.57 1.13
C SER A 91 -31.00 4.98 1.59
N GLN A 92 -30.62 5.14 2.86
CA GLN A 92 -30.10 6.41 3.41
C GLN A 92 -28.72 6.80 2.86
N LEU A 93 -27.92 5.83 2.41
CA LEU A 93 -26.63 6.05 1.75
C LEU A 93 -26.80 6.48 0.27
N GLY A 94 -28.04 6.54 -0.22
CA GLY A 94 -28.37 7.11 -1.52
C GLY A 94 -27.80 8.54 -1.65
N GLY A 95 -27.08 8.81 -2.75
CA GLY A 95 -26.46 10.11 -2.99
C GLY A 95 -25.05 10.29 -2.39
N LEU A 96 -24.54 9.36 -1.56
CA LEU A 96 -23.15 9.43 -1.11
C LEU A 96 -22.17 9.29 -2.28
N SER A 97 -22.50 8.43 -3.26
CA SER A 97 -21.65 8.27 -4.46
C SER A 97 -21.55 9.55 -5.28
N SER A 98 -22.64 10.33 -5.41
CA SER A 98 -22.59 11.61 -6.13
C SER A 98 -21.83 12.66 -5.32
N SER A 99 -22.06 12.74 -4.01
CA SER A 99 -21.30 13.64 -3.12
C SER A 99 -19.79 13.33 -3.11
N LEU A 100 -19.41 12.05 -3.09
CA LEU A 100 -18.01 11.62 -3.19
C LEU A 100 -17.40 11.96 -4.55
N LEU A 101 -18.17 11.84 -5.63
CA LEU A 101 -17.73 12.23 -6.97
C LEU A 101 -17.51 13.75 -7.07
N GLU A 102 -18.43 14.54 -6.50
CA GLU A 102 -18.29 16.00 -6.39
C GLU A 102 -17.06 16.37 -5.57
N LEU A 103 -16.85 15.73 -4.41
CA LEU A 103 -15.68 15.95 -3.56
C LEU A 103 -14.39 15.58 -4.30
N LYS A 104 -14.38 14.48 -5.06
CA LYS A 104 -13.23 14.08 -5.90
C LYS A 104 -12.94 15.12 -6.97
N ASN A 105 -13.97 15.62 -7.66
CA ASN A 105 -13.84 16.66 -8.67
C ASN A 105 -13.32 17.98 -8.06
N LEU A 106 -13.83 18.35 -6.89
CA LEU A 106 -13.39 19.52 -6.15
C LEU A 106 -11.93 19.37 -5.71
N SER A 107 -11.55 18.22 -5.16
CA SER A 107 -10.16 17.91 -4.79
C SER A 107 -9.21 18.01 -5.99
N LYS A 108 -9.62 17.53 -7.17
CA LYS A 108 -8.83 17.67 -8.40
C LYS A 108 -8.61 19.15 -8.75
N LYS A 109 -9.66 19.97 -8.67
CA LYS A 109 -9.57 21.43 -8.92
C LYS A 109 -8.63 22.12 -7.93
N TYR A 110 -8.73 21.80 -6.63
CA TYR A 110 -7.82 22.37 -5.62
C TYR A 110 -6.36 21.98 -5.86
N LYS A 111 -6.08 20.73 -6.24
CA LYS A 111 -4.72 20.30 -6.60
C LYS A 111 -4.18 21.07 -7.80
N GLN A 112 -5.00 21.24 -8.84
CA GLN A 112 -4.62 22.02 -10.02
C GLN A 112 -4.37 23.49 -9.67
N LEU A 113 -5.21 24.08 -8.82
CA LEU A 113 -5.06 25.48 -8.40
C LEU A 113 -3.82 25.69 -7.52
N ALA A 114 -3.53 24.76 -6.61
CA ALA A 114 -2.32 24.80 -5.79
C ALA A 114 -1.05 24.72 -6.66
N ALA A 115 -1.02 23.79 -7.63
CA ALA A 115 0.08 23.70 -8.58
C ALA A 115 0.22 24.99 -9.42
N ALA A 116 -0.89 25.56 -9.88
CA ALA A 116 -0.88 26.82 -10.63
C ALA A 116 -0.34 28.00 -9.80
N MET A 117 -0.69 28.08 -8.51
CA MET A 117 -0.19 29.11 -7.60
C MET A 117 1.32 28.99 -7.36
N GLU A 118 1.82 27.78 -7.18
CA GLU A 118 3.24 27.51 -7.02
C GLU A 118 4.02 27.85 -8.31
N ASN A 119 3.53 27.38 -9.44
CA ASN A 119 4.09 27.70 -10.77
C ASN A 119 4.14 29.20 -11.04
N MET A 120 3.08 29.94 -10.65
CA MET A 120 3.02 31.40 -10.81
C MET A 120 4.09 32.11 -9.96
N SER A 121 4.38 31.62 -8.76
CA SER A 121 5.43 32.21 -7.91
C SER A 121 6.80 32.19 -8.58
N TYR A 122 7.12 31.10 -9.28
CA TYR A 122 8.36 30.98 -10.05
C TYR A 122 8.35 31.85 -11.31
N LEU A 123 7.25 31.81 -12.09
CA LEU A 123 7.13 32.55 -13.35
C LEU A 123 7.26 34.07 -13.20
N VAL A 124 6.83 34.64 -12.07
CA VAL A 124 6.98 36.08 -11.80
C VAL A 124 8.45 36.47 -11.58
N LYS A 125 9.27 35.57 -11.01
CA LYS A 125 10.68 35.84 -10.69
C LYS A 125 11.63 35.59 -11.86
N VAL A 126 11.27 34.68 -12.77
CA VAL A 126 12.13 34.28 -13.90
C VAL A 126 12.62 35.48 -14.74
N PRO A 127 11.78 36.43 -15.18
CA PRO A 127 12.25 37.55 -16.00
C PRO A 127 13.30 38.41 -15.28
N GLU A 128 13.11 38.64 -13.98
CA GLU A 128 14.08 39.37 -13.16
C GLU A 128 15.40 38.61 -13.05
N ALA A 129 15.34 37.31 -12.77
CA ALA A 129 16.52 36.44 -12.70
C ALA A 129 17.28 36.39 -14.05
N MET A 130 16.56 36.37 -15.17
CA MET A 130 17.17 36.37 -16.50
C MET A 130 17.91 37.69 -16.81
N GLU A 131 17.33 38.84 -16.40
CA GLU A 131 18.01 40.13 -16.53
C GLU A 131 19.25 40.23 -15.61
N GLN A 132 19.13 39.73 -14.38
CA GLN A 132 20.27 39.63 -13.46
C GLN A 132 21.40 38.75 -14.05
N ALA A 133 21.07 37.58 -14.58
CA ALA A 133 22.04 36.69 -15.23
C ALA A 133 22.75 37.39 -16.41
N LYS A 134 22.00 38.14 -17.23
CA LYS A 134 22.58 38.92 -18.33
C LYS A 134 23.58 39.95 -17.82
N SER A 135 23.22 40.72 -16.79
CA SER A 135 24.11 41.73 -16.20
C SER A 135 25.40 41.12 -15.62
N LEU A 136 25.32 39.93 -15.02
CA LEU A 136 26.48 39.22 -14.47
C LEU A 136 27.40 38.66 -15.56
N ILE A 137 26.84 38.22 -16.69
CA ILE A 137 27.64 37.83 -17.88
C ILE A 137 28.41 39.03 -18.40
N GLU A 138 27.75 40.18 -18.55
CA GLU A 138 28.39 41.44 -18.99
C GLU A 138 29.51 41.87 -18.02
N SER A 139 29.28 41.67 -16.72
CA SER A 139 30.22 41.96 -15.63
C SER A 139 31.36 40.92 -15.49
N LYS A 140 31.40 39.88 -16.34
CA LYS A 140 32.35 38.75 -16.28
C LYS A 140 32.30 37.93 -14.99
N GLN A 141 31.21 38.01 -14.22
CA GLN A 141 30.97 37.17 -13.04
C GLN A 141 30.30 35.86 -13.47
N LEU A 142 31.02 35.06 -14.27
CA LEU A 142 30.47 33.90 -14.98
C LEU A 142 29.92 32.81 -14.05
N LEU A 143 30.54 32.61 -12.88
CA LEU A 143 30.08 31.59 -11.93
C LEU A 143 28.70 31.93 -11.34
N GLU A 144 28.49 33.18 -10.91
CA GLU A 144 27.21 33.61 -10.36
C GLU A 144 26.13 33.67 -11.44
N ALA A 145 26.47 34.15 -12.65
CA ALA A 145 25.57 34.07 -13.79
C ALA A 145 25.14 32.61 -14.09
N HIS A 146 26.06 31.64 -14.02
CA HIS A 146 25.74 30.24 -14.27
C HIS A 146 24.78 29.66 -13.23
N LYS A 147 24.96 29.99 -11.94
CA LYS A 147 24.03 29.55 -10.87
C LYS A 147 22.62 30.03 -11.14
N ILE A 148 22.44 31.32 -11.49
CA ILE A 148 21.12 31.88 -11.78
C ILE A 148 20.50 31.22 -13.02
N ILE A 149 21.28 31.01 -14.08
CA ILE A 149 20.80 30.31 -15.28
C ILE A 149 20.33 28.88 -14.92
N GLN A 150 21.10 28.16 -14.10
CA GLN A 150 20.75 26.82 -13.66
C GLN A 150 19.45 26.79 -12.84
N GLU A 151 19.22 27.77 -11.97
CA GLU A 151 17.97 27.90 -11.22
C GLU A 151 16.78 28.09 -12.17
N VAL A 152 16.91 28.97 -13.17
CA VAL A 152 15.85 29.23 -14.15
C VAL A 152 15.60 28.00 -15.05
N GLU A 153 16.64 27.27 -15.44
CA GLU A 153 16.52 25.99 -16.15
C GLU A 153 15.80 24.93 -15.32
N GLY A 154 16.09 24.86 -14.02
CA GLY A 154 15.38 23.97 -13.09
C GLY A 154 13.88 24.26 -13.05
N VAL A 155 13.50 25.54 -12.94
CA VAL A 155 12.09 25.97 -13.01
C VAL A 155 11.45 25.58 -14.35
N ARG A 156 12.14 25.81 -15.48
CA ARG A 156 11.64 25.41 -16.80
C ARG A 156 11.36 23.92 -16.85
N ASP A 157 12.31 23.09 -16.43
CA ASP A 157 12.22 21.65 -16.55
C ASP A 157 11.12 21.08 -15.63
N GLU A 158 10.94 21.65 -14.45
CA GLU A 158 9.85 21.31 -13.53
C GLU A 158 8.48 21.66 -14.12
N LEU A 159 8.31 22.88 -14.64
CA LEU A 159 7.07 23.33 -15.28
C LEU A 159 6.73 22.49 -16.52
N MET A 160 7.72 22.23 -17.37
CA MET A 160 7.54 21.41 -18.56
C MET A 160 7.15 19.99 -18.16
N SER A 161 7.81 19.38 -17.18
CA SER A 161 7.47 18.04 -16.68
C SER A 161 6.02 17.97 -16.17
N GLU A 162 5.57 18.99 -15.43
CA GLU A 162 4.22 19.02 -14.89
C GLU A 162 3.15 19.18 -15.99
N VAL A 163 3.40 20.04 -16.99
CA VAL A 163 2.50 20.18 -18.16
C VAL A 163 2.44 18.89 -18.99
N HIS A 164 3.58 18.20 -19.16
CA HIS A 164 3.61 16.90 -19.86
C HIS A 164 2.74 15.85 -19.16
N LYS A 165 2.77 15.77 -17.82
CA LYS A 165 1.88 14.85 -17.05
C LYS A 165 0.40 15.16 -17.28
N GLN A 166 0.07 16.43 -17.49
CA GLN A 166 -1.30 16.90 -17.74
C GLN A 166 -1.73 16.76 -19.21
N GLN A 167 -0.83 16.31 -20.10
CA GLN A 167 -1.06 16.13 -21.55
C GLN A 167 -1.54 17.39 -22.27
N ALA A 168 -1.21 18.58 -21.75
CA ALA A 168 -1.60 19.86 -22.34
C ALA A 168 -0.53 20.35 -23.35
N ILE A 169 -0.62 19.86 -24.59
CA ILE A 169 0.38 20.13 -25.64
C ILE A 169 0.45 21.64 -26.00
N SER A 170 -0.67 22.36 -25.95
CA SER A 170 -0.72 23.81 -26.21
C SER A 170 0.11 24.62 -25.21
N ASP A 171 0.16 24.16 -23.96
CA ASP A 171 0.81 24.87 -22.87
C ASP A 171 2.33 24.70 -22.95
N LEU A 172 2.80 23.59 -23.53
CA LEU A 172 4.22 23.35 -23.80
C LEU A 172 4.81 24.35 -24.79
N GLU A 173 4.08 24.71 -25.85
CA GLU A 173 4.56 25.67 -26.82
C GLU A 173 4.66 27.09 -26.23
N THR A 174 3.71 27.43 -25.35
CA THR A 174 3.72 28.69 -24.61
C THR A 174 4.93 28.77 -23.68
N LEU A 175 5.20 27.70 -22.92
CA LEU A 175 6.39 27.62 -22.05
C LEU A 175 7.70 27.65 -22.83
N ARG A 176 7.78 26.96 -23.97
CA ARG A 176 8.97 27.00 -24.84
C ARG A 176 9.26 28.43 -25.32
N THR A 177 8.21 29.17 -25.66
CA THR A 177 8.32 30.57 -26.09
C THR A 177 8.74 31.47 -24.93
N PHE A 178 8.18 31.27 -23.73
CA PHE A 178 8.55 32.04 -22.54
C PHE A 178 10.03 31.87 -22.16
N PHE A 179 10.55 30.64 -22.22
CA PHE A 179 11.92 30.32 -21.82
C PHE A 179 12.96 30.43 -22.94
N ILE A 180 12.61 30.95 -24.11
CA ILE A 180 13.53 31.06 -25.25
C ILE A 180 14.79 31.87 -24.92
N GLY A 181 14.67 32.89 -24.07
CA GLY A 181 15.80 33.73 -23.67
C GLY A 181 16.88 32.98 -22.87
N ILE A 182 16.58 31.81 -22.28
CA ILE A 182 17.61 30.98 -21.63
C ILE A 182 18.63 30.50 -22.67
N GLU A 183 18.16 30.13 -23.87
CA GLU A 183 19.06 29.66 -24.93
C GLU A 183 20.02 30.77 -25.38
N GLU A 184 19.53 32.01 -25.42
CA GLU A 184 20.35 33.20 -25.72
C GLU A 184 21.38 33.46 -24.61
N LEU A 185 20.97 33.38 -23.34
CA LEU A 185 21.88 33.51 -22.19
C LEU A 185 22.96 32.42 -22.19
N ASN A 186 22.59 31.16 -22.47
CA ASN A 186 23.54 30.05 -22.59
C ASN A 186 24.53 30.26 -23.73
N LYS A 187 24.07 30.76 -24.90
CA LYS A 187 24.96 31.11 -26.02
C LYS A 187 25.93 32.22 -25.64
N SER A 188 25.45 33.25 -24.93
CA SER A 188 26.28 34.36 -24.45
C SER A 188 27.35 33.87 -23.45
N MET A 189 26.95 33.07 -22.46
CA MET A 189 27.85 32.45 -21.49
C MET A 189 28.91 31.57 -22.18
N ALA A 190 28.49 30.72 -23.11
CA ALA A 190 29.41 29.85 -23.85
C ALA A 190 30.43 30.64 -24.66
N SER A 191 30.03 31.75 -25.28
CA SER A 191 30.93 32.66 -25.99
C SER A 191 32.01 33.24 -25.07
N GLU A 192 31.60 33.72 -23.89
CA GLU A 192 32.53 34.26 -22.89
C GLU A 192 33.51 33.19 -22.37
N MET A 193 33.00 31.99 -22.07
CA MET A 193 33.83 30.85 -21.68
C MET A 193 34.81 30.45 -22.78
N MET A 194 34.40 30.47 -24.05
CA MET A 194 35.27 30.17 -25.19
C MET A 194 36.40 31.21 -25.35
N ILE A 195 36.07 32.50 -25.23
CA ILE A 195 37.08 33.57 -25.31
C ILE A 195 38.10 33.39 -24.18
N PHE A 196 37.64 33.21 -22.94
CA PHE A 196 38.54 32.98 -21.81
C PHE A 196 39.38 31.70 -21.97
N GLY A 197 38.74 30.60 -22.38
CA GLY A 197 39.41 29.33 -22.64
C GLY A 197 40.48 29.41 -23.73
N SER A 198 40.24 30.17 -24.80
CA SER A 198 41.23 30.39 -25.85
C SER A 198 42.47 31.13 -25.35
N ARG A 199 42.28 32.12 -24.47
CA ARG A 199 43.38 32.89 -23.84
C ARG A 199 44.19 32.01 -22.90
N LEU A 200 43.51 31.20 -22.07
CA LEU A 200 44.17 30.21 -21.21
C LEU A 200 44.97 29.20 -22.03
N SER A 201 44.36 28.64 -23.09
CA SER A 201 45.04 27.68 -23.98
C SER A 201 46.30 28.29 -24.60
N SER A 202 46.22 29.52 -25.10
CA SER A 202 47.38 30.25 -25.64
C SER A 202 48.49 30.46 -24.59
N ALA A 203 48.12 30.81 -23.35
CA ALA A 203 49.07 30.98 -22.24
C ALA A 203 49.75 29.65 -21.86
N VAL A 204 49.01 28.55 -21.86
CA VAL A 204 49.55 27.20 -21.59
C VAL A 204 50.50 26.76 -22.71
N VAL A 205 50.14 26.99 -23.97
CA VAL A 205 50.98 26.61 -25.12
C VAL A 205 52.27 27.43 -25.16
N THR A 206 52.19 28.73 -24.86
CA THR A 206 53.36 29.63 -24.95
C THR A 206 54.27 29.52 -23.72
N GLN A 207 53.70 29.39 -22.51
CA GLN A 207 54.44 29.42 -21.24
C GLN A 207 53.91 28.38 -20.23
N GLY A 208 53.87 27.10 -20.61
CA GLY A 208 53.23 26.05 -19.81
C GLY A 208 53.71 25.91 -18.37
N VAL A 209 55.02 26.00 -18.10
CA VAL A 209 55.57 25.85 -16.74
C VAL A 209 55.16 27.01 -15.82
N LEU A 210 55.22 28.25 -16.32
CA LEU A 210 54.84 29.43 -15.56
C LEU A 210 53.34 29.42 -15.27
N THR A 211 52.52 29.12 -16.28
CA THR A 211 51.06 29.02 -16.15
C THR A 211 50.67 27.95 -15.14
N ALA A 212 51.30 26.77 -15.17
CA ALA A 212 51.04 25.70 -14.19
C ALA A 212 51.41 26.11 -12.76
N ASN A 213 52.51 26.83 -12.57
CA ASN A 213 52.90 27.33 -11.26
C ASN A 213 51.93 28.41 -10.74
N CYS A 214 51.52 29.36 -11.60
CA CYS A 214 50.52 30.37 -11.23
C CYS A 214 49.19 29.73 -10.83
N VAL A 215 48.69 28.77 -11.60
CA VAL A 215 47.43 28.05 -11.28
C VAL A 215 47.56 27.29 -9.96
N ARG A 216 48.69 26.63 -9.68
CA ARG A 216 48.92 25.95 -8.39
C ARG A 216 48.94 26.91 -7.21
N ILE A 217 49.51 28.11 -7.38
CA ILE A 217 49.49 29.14 -6.34
C ILE A 217 48.06 29.62 -6.12
N ILE A 218 47.32 29.93 -7.19
CA ILE A 218 45.92 30.35 -7.11
C ILE A 218 45.05 29.28 -6.42
N ASP A 219 45.13 28.01 -6.84
CA ASP A 219 44.37 26.91 -6.23
C ASP A 219 44.72 26.72 -4.74
N ARG A 220 45.99 26.88 -4.36
CA ARG A 220 46.40 26.85 -2.95
C ARG A 220 45.74 27.98 -2.15
N GLU A 221 45.78 29.21 -2.67
CA GLU A 221 45.18 30.36 -2.00
C GLU A 221 43.65 30.25 -1.93
N GLU A 222 42.99 29.80 -2.99
CA GLU A 222 41.53 29.54 -3.00
C GLU A 222 41.12 28.46 -2.00
N ARG A 223 41.88 27.35 -1.88
CA ARG A 223 41.59 26.32 -0.86
C ARG A 223 41.76 26.86 0.57
N ILE A 224 42.76 27.70 0.81
CA ILE A 224 42.97 28.33 2.12
C ILE A 224 41.79 29.26 2.43
N LEU A 225 41.36 30.05 1.45
CA LEU A 225 40.21 30.94 1.58
C LEU A 225 38.90 30.16 1.81
N ALA A 226 38.62 29.13 1.03
CA ALA A 226 37.47 28.25 1.22
C ALA A 226 37.47 27.62 2.63
N SER A 227 38.63 27.11 3.09
CA SER A 227 38.79 26.59 4.45
C SER A 227 38.65 27.64 5.55
N SER A 228 38.75 28.94 5.24
CA SER A 228 38.55 30.04 6.19
C SER A 228 37.11 30.51 6.26
N MET A 229 36.37 30.39 5.16
CA MET A 229 34.92 30.63 5.09
C MET A 229 34.13 29.45 5.71
N ASP A 230 34.58 28.21 5.49
CA ASP A 230 34.01 27.00 6.14
C ASP A 230 34.27 26.92 7.66
N LYS A 231 35.10 27.80 8.23
CA LYS A 231 35.36 27.85 9.69
C LYS A 231 34.20 28.40 10.50
N GLU A 232 33.21 29.03 9.86
CA GLU A 232 31.99 29.46 10.55
C GLU A 232 30.96 28.32 10.69
N ASP A 233 30.98 27.28 9.83
CA ASP A 233 29.88 26.30 9.79
C ASP A 233 30.18 24.80 10.02
N ASP A 234 31.44 24.29 10.07
CA ASP A 234 31.62 22.81 10.14
C ASP A 234 32.83 22.27 10.95
N LYS A 235 33.00 22.76 12.19
CA LYS A 235 34.14 22.47 13.10
C LYS A 235 34.34 20.97 13.48
N ASN A 236 33.37 20.08 13.28
CA ASN A 236 33.40 18.72 13.85
C ASN A 236 33.73 17.58 12.87
N ARG A 237 33.80 17.81 11.55
CA ARG A 237 34.09 16.73 10.58
C ARG A 237 35.58 16.66 10.17
N LEU A 238 36.30 17.78 10.24
CA LEU A 238 37.72 17.91 9.84
C LEU A 238 38.74 17.27 10.79
N VAL A 239 38.38 16.97 12.05
CA VAL A 239 39.29 16.34 13.02
C VAL A 239 39.60 14.89 12.63
N ARG A 240 38.63 14.15 12.08
CA ARG A 240 38.82 12.75 11.66
C ARG A 240 39.61 12.61 10.36
N HIS A 241 39.53 13.59 9.46
CA HIS A 241 40.24 13.56 8.18
C HIS A 241 41.72 13.97 8.32
N ASN A 242 42.02 14.93 9.21
CA ASN A 242 43.41 15.36 9.48
C ASN A 242 44.25 14.29 10.22
N GLU A 243 43.64 13.45 11.07
CA GLU A 243 44.34 12.35 11.75
C GLU A 243 44.83 11.29 10.75
N MET A 244 44.05 11.01 9.70
CA MET A 244 44.38 10.04 8.65
C MET A 244 45.52 10.52 7.74
N ILE A 245 45.50 11.79 7.35
CA ILE A 245 46.55 12.38 6.51
C ILE A 245 47.89 12.45 7.26
N ARG A 246 47.86 12.70 8.58
CA ARG A 246 49.05 12.70 9.43
C ARG A 246 49.69 11.31 9.54
N GLN A 247 48.89 10.24 9.53
CA GLN A 247 49.40 8.87 9.57
C GLN A 247 50.09 8.47 8.25
N CYS A 248 49.49 8.78 7.10
CA CYS A 248 50.12 8.53 5.79
C CYS A 248 51.45 9.30 5.64
N ALA A 249 51.49 10.57 6.04
CA ALA A 249 52.71 11.38 5.95
C ALA A 249 53.86 10.87 6.85
N LEU A 250 53.55 10.25 8.00
CA LEU A 250 54.55 9.67 8.90
C LEU A 250 55.11 8.34 8.38
N GLU A 251 54.36 7.59 7.58
CA GLU A 251 54.82 6.35 6.95
C GLU A 251 55.77 6.66 5.78
N ASP A 252 55.44 7.63 4.95
CA ASP A 252 56.29 8.07 3.84
C ASP A 252 57.64 8.64 4.33
N LEU A 253 57.64 9.37 5.44
CA LEU A 253 58.86 9.89 6.08
C LEU A 253 59.74 8.77 6.67
N LYS A 254 59.16 7.68 7.16
CA LYS A 254 59.93 6.51 7.66
C LYS A 254 60.59 5.74 6.51
N ILE A 255 59.92 5.65 5.37
CA ILE A 255 60.45 5.01 4.15
C ILE A 255 61.61 5.84 3.59
N ALA A 256 61.44 7.17 3.49
CA ALA A 256 62.49 8.07 3.04
C ALA A 256 63.73 8.07 3.96
N LYS A 257 63.53 8.03 5.29
CA LYS A 257 64.64 7.96 6.25
C LYS A 257 65.44 6.66 6.17
N LYS A 258 64.79 5.52 5.91
CA LYS A 258 65.48 4.23 5.70
C LYS A 258 66.29 4.21 4.40
N ALA A 259 65.82 4.89 3.35
CA ALA A 259 66.53 4.99 2.08
C ALA A 259 67.83 5.83 2.16
N ILE A 260 67.88 6.80 3.07
CA ILE A 260 69.05 7.69 3.25
C ILE A 260 70.12 7.07 4.17
N ALA A 261 69.75 6.17 5.08
CA ALA A 261 70.67 5.60 6.06
C ALA A 261 71.36 4.28 5.62
N GLY A 262 71.00 3.74 4.46
CA GLY A 262 71.51 2.46 3.95
C GLY A 262 72.37 2.55 2.69
N GLY A 263 72.78 3.76 2.28
CA GLY A 263 73.65 4.02 1.12
C GLY A 263 74.96 4.65 1.53
#